data_AF-A0A2K3LZ89-F1
#
_entry.id   AF-A0A2K3LZ89-F1
#
_cell.length_a   1.000
_cell.length_b   1.000
_cell.length_c   1.000
_cell.angle_alpha   90.00
_cell.angle_beta   90.00
_cell.angle_gamma   90.00
#
_symmetry.space_group_name_H-M   'P 1'
#
loop_
_entity.id
_entity.type
_entity.pdbx_description
1 polymer ?
#
loop_
_entity_poly.entity_id
_entity_poly.type
_entity_poly.pdbx_seq_one_letter_code
_entity_poly.pdbx_strand_id
1 'polypeptide(L)' 'MEATVFAPALEELQHVKSSQGEILTKHFLDACRHILPVIDKFGAAMALVKSDIGGNIT' A
#
# COMPACT_ATOMS: atom_id res chain seq x y z
N MET A 1 -12.69 -17.50 2.18
CA MET A 1 -11.82 -17.15 1.05
C MET A 1 -10.41 -17.02 1.62
N GLU A 2 -9.39 -17.62 1.00
CA GLU A 2 -8.01 -17.34 1.40
C GLU A 2 -7.76 -15.82 1.27
N ALA A 3 -7.24 -15.21 2.33
CA ALA A 3 -6.90 -13.80 2.32
C ALA A 3 -5.80 -13.58 1.27
N THR A 4 -6.10 -12.78 0.26
CA THR A 4 -5.09 -12.42 -0.74
C THR A 4 -4.05 -11.48 -0.11
N VAL A 5 -2.84 -11.46 -0.64
CA VAL A 5 -1.80 -10.49 -0.21
C VAL A 5 -2.25 -9.03 -0.41
N PHE A 6 -3.28 -8.78 -1.23
CA PHE A 6 -3.88 -7.46 -1.43
C PHE A 6 -4.85 -7.04 -0.33
N ALA A 7 -5.36 -7.97 0.49
CA ALA A 7 -6.45 -7.69 1.42
C ALA A 7 -6.16 -6.51 2.37
N PRO A 8 -4.97 -6.39 3.00
CA PRO A 8 -4.68 -5.26 3.89
C PRO A 8 -4.67 -3.90 3.16
N ALA A 9 -4.20 -3.87 1.91
CA ALA A 9 -4.18 -2.64 1.12
C ALA A 9 -5.60 -2.23 0.70
N LEU A 10 -6.43 -3.20 0.30
CA LEU A 10 -7.82 -2.95 -0.11
C LEU A 10 -8.69 -2.49 1.06
N GLU A 11 -8.52 -3.06 2.25
CA GLU A 11 -9.19 -2.62 3.46
C GLU A 11 -8.79 -1.18 3.82
N GLU A 12 -7.49 -0.87 3.81
CA GLU A 12 -7.00 0.46 4.17
C GLU A 12 -7.46 1.54 3.17
N LEU A 13 -7.54 1.22 1.88
CA LEU A 13 -8.03 2.12 0.82
C LEU A 13 -9.47 2.61 1.08
N GLN A 14 -10.29 1.87 1.81
CA GLN A 14 -11.65 2.30 2.19
C GLN A 14 -11.64 3.49 3.15
N HIS A 15 -10.53 3.73 3.85
CA HIS A 15 -10.37 4.77 4.86
C HIS A 15 -9.52 5.96 4.40
N VAL A 16 -8.99 5.92 3.16
CA VAL A 16 -8.09 6.95 2.63
C VAL A 16 -8.75 8.31 2.47
N LYS A 17 -10.06 8.36 2.18
CA LYS A 17 -10.77 9.62 1.96
C LYS A 17 -11.63 9.99 3.16
N SER A 18 -11.55 11.25 3.60
CA SER A 18 -12.52 11.82 4.54
C SER A 18 -13.92 11.93 3.89
N SER A 19 -14.94 12.21 4.71
CA SER A 19 -16.28 12.53 4.20
C SER A 19 -16.30 13.72 3.22
N GLN A 20 -15.31 14.61 3.30
CA GLN A 20 -15.15 15.78 2.45
C GLN A 20 -14.29 15.49 1.21
N GLY A 21 -13.79 14.26 1.05
CA GLY A 21 -12.98 13.83 -0.08
C GLY A 21 -11.48 14.11 0.05
N GLU A 22 -11.02 14.60 1.19
CA GLU A 22 -9.61 14.84 1.46
C GLU A 22 -8.86 13.53 1.64
N ILE A 23 -7.61 13.45 1.17
CA ILE A 23 -6.76 12.29 1.40
C ILE A 23 -6.19 12.37 2.82
N LEU A 24 -6.58 11.41 3.65
CA LEU A 24 -6.07 11.23 5.00
C LEU A 24 -4.67 10.61 4.93
N THR A 25 -3.64 11.41 5.19
CA THR A 25 -2.22 11.04 5.05
C THR A 25 -1.89 9.71 5.71
N LYS A 26 -2.38 9.47 6.94
CA LYS A 26 -2.11 8.22 7.66
C LYS A 26 -2.59 7.00 6.88
N HIS A 27 -3.87 6.96 6.54
CA HIS A 27 -4.50 5.85 5.81
C HIS A 27 -3.88 5.66 4.42
N PHE A 28 -3.53 6.77 3.75
CA PHE A 28 -2.84 6.71 2.46
C PHE A 28 -1.47 6.05 2.58
N LEU A 29 -0.64 6.48 3.54
CA LEU A 29 0.68 5.90 3.75
C LEU A 29 0.62 4.45 4.25
N ASP A 30 -0.38 4.10 5.05
CA ASP A 30 -0.62 2.71 5.48
C ASP A 30 -0.98 1.81 4.28
N ALA A 31 -1.84 2.27 3.36
CA ALA A 31 -2.12 1.54 2.12
C ALA A 31 -0.86 1.38 1.25
N CYS A 32 -0.03 2.42 1.15
CA CYS A 32 1.27 2.36 0.46
C CYS A 32 2.26 1.39 1.14
N ARG A 33 2.20 1.20 2.47
CA ARG A 33 3.00 0.16 3.14
C ARG A 33 2.48 -1.25 2.83
N HIS A 34 1.16 -1.43 2.84
CA HIS A 34 0.52 -2.72 2.56
C HIS A 34 0.74 -3.23 1.13
N ILE A 35 1.17 -2.39 0.18
CA ILE A 35 1.51 -2.84 -1.17
C ILE A 35 2.91 -3.47 -1.26
N LEU A 36 3.83 -3.20 -0.32
CA LEU A 36 5.22 -3.72 -0.40
C LEU A 36 5.28 -5.26 -0.44
N PRO A 37 4.49 -6.02 0.36
CA PRO A 37 4.42 -7.48 0.26
C PRO A 37 3.83 -7.99 -1.07
N VAL A 38 3.01 -7.19 -1.74
CA VAL A 38 2.50 -7.50 -3.09
C VAL A 38 3.64 -7.39 -4.10
N ILE A 39 4.41 -6.30 -4.02
CA ILE A 39 5.58 -6.06 -4.88
C ILE A 39 6.62 -7.16 -4.69
N ASP A 40 6.79 -7.66 -3.46
CA ASP A 40 7.68 -8.78 -3.16
C ASP A 40 7.32 -10.07 -3.93
N LYS A 41 6.05 -10.28 -4.30
CA LYS A 41 5.65 -11.45 -5.10
C LYS A 41 6.17 -11.40 -6.54
N PHE A 42 6.56 -10.24 -7.05
CA PHE A 42 7.20 -10.09 -8.36
C PHE A 42 8.71 -10.37 -8.31
N GLY A 43 9.28 -10.57 -7.12
CA GLY A 43 10.68 -10.92 -6.93
C GLY A 43 11.64 -9.80 -7.34
N ALA A 44 12.87 -10.20 -7.70
CA ALA A 44 13.98 -9.28 -7.94
C ALA A 44 13.72 -8.24 -9.05
N ALA A 45 12.83 -8.54 -10.01
CA ALA A 45 12.50 -7.62 -11.10
C ALA A 45 11.86 -6.30 -10.62
N MET A 46 11.25 -6.30 -9.43
CA MET A 46 10.60 -5.11 -8.85
C MET A 46 11.36 -4.51 -7.66
N ALA A 47 12.63 -4.89 -7.45
CA ALA A 47 13.42 -4.39 -6.32
C ALA A 47 13.56 -2.85 -6.30
N LEU A 48 13.76 -2.23 -7.47
CA LEU A 48 13.84 -0.76 -7.58
C LEU A 48 12.52 -0.07 -7.22
N VAL A 49 11.39 -0.64 -7.66
CA VAL A 49 10.05 -0.11 -7.36
C VAL A 49 9.76 -0.22 -5.87
N LYS A 50 10.10 -1.35 -5.24
CA LYS A 50 9.98 -1.54 -3.79
C LYS A 50 10.80 -0.50 -3.02
N SER A 51 12.04 -0.26 -3.46
CA SER A 51 12.93 0.71 -2.81
C SER A 51 12.41 2.14 -2.95
N ASP A 52 11.93 2.53 -4.12
CA ASP A 52 11.39 3.87 -4.37
C ASP A 52 10.16 4.15 -3.51
N ILE A 53 9.18 3.23 -3.52
CA ILE A 53 7.97 3.35 -2.71
C ILE A 53 8.33 3.35 -1.22
N GLY A 54 9.16 2.40 -0.78
CA GLY A 54 9.58 2.31 0.62
C GLY A 54 10.30 3.57 1.10
N GLY A 55 11.16 4.16 0.26
CA GLY A 55 11.88 5.39 0.57
C GLY A 55 10.95 6.60 0.74
N ASN A 56 9.95 6.75 -0.14
CA ASN A 56 9.00 7.87 -0.13
C ASN A 56 7.98 7.82 1.03
N ILE A 57 7.82 6.67 1.70
CA ILE A 57 6.87 6.49 2.82
C ILE A 57 7.48 6.91 4.18
N THR A 58 8.81 6.97 4.27
CA THR A 58 9.58 7.15 5.52
C THR A 58 9.45 8.54 6.14
#